data_AF-A0A8S3DUV5-F1
#
_entry.id   AF-A0A8S3DUV5-F1
#
_cell.length_a   1.000
_cell.length_b   1.000
_cell.length_c   1.000
_cell.angle_alpha   90.00
_cell.angle_beta   90.00
_cell.angle_gamma   90.00
#
_symmetry.space_group_name_H-M   'P 1'
#
loop_
_entity.id
_entity.type
_entity.pdbx_description
1 polymer ?
#
loop_
_entity_poly.entity_id
_entity_poly.type
_entity_poly.pdbx_seq_one_letter_code
_entity_poly.pdbx_strand_id
1 'polypeptide(L)' 'KFVVDLADTVSPTDIEEGMRVGVDRNKYQIHLPLPPKIDPSVTMMQVEEKPDVT' A
#
# COMPACT_ATOMS: atom_id res chain seq x y z
N LYS A 1 -11.20 -8.50 13.16
CA LYS A 1 -9.74 -8.35 13.38
C LYS A 1 -9.18 -9.76 13.51
N PHE A 2 -8.22 -10.14 12.68
CA PHE A 2 -7.59 -11.45 12.69
C PHE A 2 -6.13 -11.29 13.11
N VAL A 3 -5.58 -12.27 13.82
CA VAL A 3 -4.14 -12.40 14.03
C VAL A 3 -3.63 -13.28 12.90
N VAL A 4 -2.62 -12.79 12.18
CA VAL A 4 -2.08 -13.41 10.97
C VAL A 4 -0.58 -13.62 11.14
N ASP A 5 -0.05 -14.68 10.54
CA ASP A 5 1.39 -14.97 10.52
C ASP A 5 2.07 -14.37 9.28
N LEU A 6 3.37 -14.11 9.39
CA LEU A 6 4.20 -13.77 8.24
C LEU A 6 4.60 -15.04 7.47
N ALA A 7 4.64 -14.95 6.15
CA ALA A 7 5.27 -16.00 5.35
C ALA A 7 6.80 -15.86 5.38
N ASP A 8 7.52 -16.97 5.19
CA ASP A 8 8.99 -16.99 5.23
C ASP A 8 9.67 -16.14 4.13
N THR A 9 8.89 -15.71 3.13
CA THR A 9 9.37 -14.92 1.99
C THR A 9 9.39 -13.41 2.25
N VAL A 10 8.85 -12.95 3.39
CA VAL A 10 8.77 -11.52 3.72
C VAL A 10 9.41 -11.26 5.07
N SER A 11 10.21 -10.19 5.13
CA SER A 11 10.87 -9.77 6.36
C SER A 11 9.89 -9.01 7.25
N PRO A 12 9.92 -9.19 8.57
CA PRO A 12 9.09 -8.42 9.49
C PRO A 12 9.45 -6.92 9.49
N THR A 13 10.63 -6.55 9.02
CA THR A 13 11.06 -5.15 8.84
C THR A 13 10.34 -4.43 7.72
N ASP A 14 9.83 -5.17 6.74
CA ASP A 14 9.20 -4.61 5.53
C ASP A 14 7.69 -4.46 5.70
N ILE A 15 7.14 -4.82 6.87
CA ILE A 15 5.72 -4.76 7.19
C ILE A 15 5.47 -3.63 8.18
N GLU A 16 4.87 -2.55 7.68
CA GLU A 16 4.43 -1.41 8.49
C GLU A 16 2.91 -1.42 8.73
N GLU A 17 2.50 -0.88 9.87
CA GLU A 17 1.09 -0.72 10.20
C GLU A 17 0.42 0.27 9.23
N GLY A 18 -0.65 -0.16 8.58
CA GLY A 18 -1.36 0.65 7.56
C GLY A 18 -0.93 0.34 6.12
N MET A 19 0.10 -0.49 5.91
CA MET A 19 0.44 -0.98 4.58
C MET A 19 -0.58 -2.02 4.11
N ARG A 20 -0.91 -1.99 2.81
CA ARG A 20 -1.79 -3.00 2.22
C ARG A 20 -0.96 -4.25 2.01
N VAL A 21 -1.36 -5.38 2.59
CA VAL A 21 -0.64 -6.65 2.44
C VAL A 21 -1.48 -7.67 1.69
N GLY A 22 -0.84 -8.43 0.82
CA GLY A 22 -1.41 -9.61 0.16
C GLY A 22 -1.43 -10.78 1.14
N VAL A 23 -2.62 -11.32 1.37
CA VAL A 23 -2.87 -12.39 2.35
C VAL A 23 -3.50 -13.59 1.64
N ASP A 24 -3.06 -14.81 1.94
CA ASP A 24 -3.69 -16.03 1.41
C ASP A 24 -5.04 -16.31 2.08
N ARG A 25 -6.01 -16.88 1.34
CA ARG A 25 -7.37 -17.13 1.85
C ARG A 25 -7.46 -18.30 2.82
N ASN A 26 -6.52 -19.23 2.79
CA ASN A 26 -6.59 -20.46 3.58
C ASN A 26 -5.97 -20.28 4.96
N LYS A 27 -4.70 -19.87 5.02
CA LYS A 27 -3.95 -19.70 6.28
C LYS A 27 -3.84 -18.26 6.76
N TYR A 28 -4.32 -17.30 5.96
CA TYR A 28 -4.18 -15.88 6.23
C TYR A 28 -2.73 -15.45 6.51
N GLN A 29 -1.77 -15.97 5.73
CA GLN A 29 -0.37 -15.56 5.86
C GLN A 29 -0.06 -14.38 4.94
N ILE A 30 0.76 -13.44 5.44
CA ILE A 30 1.23 -12.28 4.68
C ILE A 30 2.30 -12.75 3.69
N HIS A 31 2.05 -12.61 2.38
CA HIS A 31 2.98 -13.05 1.34
C HIS A 31 3.71 -11.90 0.64
N LEU A 32 3.03 -10.75 0.44
CA LEU A 32 3.58 -9.65 -0.34
C LEU A 32 3.06 -8.30 0.17
N PRO A 33 3.93 -7.35 0.56
CA PRO A 33 3.52 -5.97 0.79
C PRO A 33 3.11 -5.33 -0.56
N LEU A 34 1.88 -4.82 -0.62
CA LEU A 34 1.38 -4.06 -1.75
C LEU A 34 1.63 -2.56 -1.49
N PRO A 35 1.91 -1.78 -2.54
CA PRO A 35 2.06 -0.34 -2.41
C PRO A 35 0.83 0.26 -1.71
N PRO A 36 1.03 1.24 -0.81
CA PRO A 36 -0.09 2.02 -0.29
C PRO A 36 -0.84 2.62 -1.47
N LYS A 37 -2.17 2.58 -1.45
CA LYS A 37 -2.96 3.27 -2.46
C LYS A 37 -2.68 4.76 -2.29
N ILE A 38 -1.91 5.33 -3.21
CA ILE A 38 -1.99 6.75 -3.49
C ILE A 38 -3.34 6.90 -4.18
N ASP A 39 -4.24 7.64 -3.55
CA ASP A 39 -5.57 7.85 -4.08
C ASP A 39 -5.43 8.46 -5.48
N PRO A 40 -5.86 7.78 -6.56
CA PRO A 40 -5.73 8.32 -7.91
C PRO A 40 -6.53 9.62 -8.09
N SER A 41 -7.45 9.89 -7.16
CA SER A 41 -8.16 11.18 -7.05
C SER A 41 -7.24 12.34 -6.66
N VAL A 42 -6.14 12.08 -5.94
CA VAL A 42 -5.20 13.11 -5.46
C VAL A 42 -4.02 13.29 -6.40
N THR A 43 -3.64 12.28 -7.18
CA THR A 43 -2.57 12.41 -8.19
C THR A 43 -2.95 13.28 -9.38
N MET A 44 -4.24 13.54 -9.61
CA MET A 44 -4.73 14.53 -10.61
C MET A 44 -5.05 15.90 -9.97
N MET A 45 -4.89 16.05 -8.65
CA MET A 45 -4.94 17.35 -7.96
C MET A 45 -3.54 17.98 -7.81
N GLN A 46 -2.54 17.49 -8.56
CA GLN A 46 -1.38 18.32 -8.88
C GLN A 46 -1.88 19.41 -9.82
N VAL A 47 -2.21 20.54 -9.22
CA VAL A 47 -2.36 21.83 -9.89
C VAL A 47 -1.19 21.96 -10.86
N GLU A 48 -1.44 21.91 -12.17
CA GLU A 48 -0.50 22.45 -13.15
C GLU A 48 -0.19 23.88 -12.68
N GLU A 49 1.07 24.11 -12.34
CA GLU A 49 1.55 25.41 -11.88
C GLU A 49 1.18 26.48 -12.93
N LYS A 50 0.36 27.44 -12.47
CA LYS A 50 0.04 28.78 -12.97
C LYS A 50 1.06 29.43 -13.94
N PRO A 51 0.73 30.60 -14.55
CA PRO A 51 -0.36 30.92 -15.47
C PRO A 51 0.17 31.79 -16.64
N ASP A 52 -0.14 31.50 -17.90
CA ASP A 52 0.14 32.48 -18.96
C ASP A 52 -1.02 33.49 -19.07
N VAL A 53 -0.85 34.62 -18.38
CA VAL A 53 -1.59 35.85 -18.65
C VAL A 53 -0.68 36.79 -19.44
N THR A 54 -0.77 36.75 -20.77
CA THR A 54 -0.48 37.86 -21.69
C THR A 54 -1.16 37.62 -23.03
#